data_AF-A0A6I1FEQ7-F1
#
_entry.id   AF-A0A6I1FEQ7-F1
#
_cell.length_a   1.000
_cell.length_b   1.000
_cell.length_c   1.000
_cell.angle_alpha   90.00
_cell.angle_beta   90.00
_cell.angle_gamma   90.00
#
_symmetry.space_group_name_H-M   'P 1'
#
loop_
_entity.id
_entity.type
_entity.pdbx_description
1 polymer ?
#
loop_
_entity_poly.entity_id
_entity_poly.type
_entity_poly.pdbx_seq_one_letter_code
_entity_poly.pdbx_strand_id
1 'polypeptide(L)' 'MVKFGLGLTVLGFIAIISGVLYPMHVIEKNTLLVLLFGGAGVMFIGSMIRNLGILKKLS' A
#
# COMPACT_ATOMS: atom_id res chain seq x y z
N MET A 1 14.92 6.58 -5.02
CA MET A 1 13.79 5.84 -5.64
C MET A 1 13.40 4.60 -4.84
N VAL A 2 14.32 3.66 -4.60
CA VAL A 2 14.02 2.39 -3.89
C VAL A 2 13.47 2.60 -2.46
N LYS A 3 14.10 3.46 -1.64
CA LYS A 3 13.64 3.75 -0.26
C LYS A 3 12.25 4.43 -0.22
N PHE A 4 11.95 5.28 -1.19
CA PHE A 4 10.66 5.95 -1.32
C PHE A 4 9.55 4.97 -1.74
N GLY A 5 9.83 4.11 -2.72
CA GLY A 5 8.92 3.03 -3.10
C GLY A 5 8.63 2.07 -1.94
N LEU A 6 9.63 1.77 -1.11
CA LEU A 6 9.46 0.95 0.09
C LEU A 6 8.55 1.63 1.13
N GLY A 7 8.68 2.95 1.33
CA GLY A 7 7.78 3.71 2.20
C GLY A 7 6.32 3.68 1.74
N LEU A 8 6.08 3.86 0.43
CA LEU A 8 4.74 3.73 -0.16
C LEU A 8 4.18 2.30 0.01
N THR A 9 4.99 1.28 -0.24
CA THR A 9 4.57 -0.12 -0.03
C THR A 9 4.15 -0.38 1.42
N VAL A 10 4.91 0.13 2.41
CA VAL A 10 4.57 0.00 3.83
C VAL A 10 3.29 0.75 4.19
N LEU A 11 3.09 1.97 3.65
CA LEU A 11 1.85 2.72 3.86
C LEU A 11 0.62 1.97 3.31
N GLY A 12 0.73 1.41 2.10
CA GLY A 12 -0.32 0.58 1.52
C GLY A 12 -0.62 -0.67 2.35
N PHE A 13 0.42 -1.30 2.89
CA PHE A 13 0.29 -2.45 3.79
C PHE A 13 -0.43 -2.10 5.10
N ILE A 14 -0.08 -0.98 5.74
CA ILE A 14 -0.76 -0.51 6.96
C ILE A 14 -2.24 -0.25 6.69
N ALA A 15 -2.57 0.39 5.56
CA ALA A 15 -3.95 0.63 5.17
C ALA A 15 -4.76 -0.67 5.01
N ILE A 16 -4.18 -1.70 4.38
CA ILE A 16 -4.83 -3.02 4.25
C ILE A 16 -5.02 -3.68 5.63
N ILE A 17 -3.99 -3.64 6.50
CA ILE A 17 -4.08 -4.20 7.85
C ILE A 17 -5.16 -3.52 8.69
N SER A 18 -5.34 -2.20 8.55
CA SER A 18 -6.41 -1.49 9.24
C SER A 18 -7.82 -1.97 8.84
N GLY A 19 -7.95 -2.72 7.74
CA GLY A 19 -9.19 -3.43 7.39
C GLY A 19 -9.62 -4.50 8.42
N VAL A 20 -8.71 -5.01 9.26
CA VAL A 20 -9.02 -5.94 10.37
C VAL A 20 -9.92 -5.27 11.43
N LEU A 21 -10.02 -3.94 11.43
CA LEU A 21 -10.95 -3.20 12.29
C LEU A 21 -12.43 -3.41 11.89
N TYR A 22 -12.72 -3.88 10.67
CA TYR A 22 -14.09 -4.10 10.20
C TYR A 22 -14.86 -5.19 10.98
N PRO A 23 -14.32 -6.41 11.19
CA PRO A 23 -15.00 -7.42 12.01
C PRO A 23 -15.15 -7.02 13.49
N MET A 24 -14.38 -6.03 13.96
CA MET A 24 -14.53 -5.47 15.31
C MET A 24 -15.58 -4.34 15.38
N HIS A 25 -16.30 -4.09 14.27
CA HIS A 25 -17.29 -3.01 14.15
C HIS A 25 -16.74 -1.59 14.39
N VAL A 26 -15.43 -1.39 14.25
CA VAL A 26 -14.76 -0.09 14.45
C VAL A 26 -14.84 0.78 13.19
N ILE A 27 -14.94 0.16 12.00
CA ILE A 27 -15.05 0.84 10.72
C ILE A 27 -16.23 0.31 9.89
N GLU A 28 -16.79 1.17 9.04
CA GLU A 28 -17.88 0.81 8.14
C GLU A 28 -17.38 0.09 6.88
N LYS A 29 -18.30 -0.58 6.16
CA LYS A 29 -18.01 -1.31 4.92
C LYS A 29 -17.40 -0.43 3.84
N ASN A 30 -17.88 0.81 3.70
CA ASN A 30 -17.33 1.75 2.73
C ASN A 30 -15.87 2.10 3.05
N THR A 31 -15.56 2.35 4.32
CA THR A 31 -14.20 2.61 4.81
C THR A 31 -13.30 1.40 4.59
N LEU A 32 -13.79 0.18 4.83
CA LEU A 32 -13.05 -1.05 4.53
C LEU A 32 -12.65 -1.11 3.05
N LEU A 33 -13.59 -0.84 2.12
CA LEU A 33 -13.29 -0.89 0.69
C LEU A 33 -12.25 0.17 0.29
N VAL A 34 -12.34 1.38 0.84
CA VAL A 34 -11.35 2.44 0.60
C VAL A 34 -9.97 2.02 1.13
N LEU A 35 -9.90 1.43 2.31
CA LEU A 35 -8.65 0.94 2.90
C LEU A 35 -8.04 -0.21 2.09
N LEU A 36 -8.86 -1.16 1.62
CA LEU A 36 -8.40 -2.29 0.82
C LEU A 36 -7.95 -1.86 -0.57
N PHE A 37 -8.78 -1.15 -1.33
CA PHE A 37 -8.46 -0.75 -2.70
C PHE A 37 -7.44 0.38 -2.74
N GLY A 38 -7.57 1.38 -1.85
CA GLY A 38 -6.60 2.46 -1.71
C GLY A 38 -5.25 1.92 -1.23
N GLY A 39 -5.24 1.05 -0.22
CA GLY A 39 -4.03 0.41 0.28
C GLY A 39 -3.34 -0.45 -0.78
N ALA A 40 -4.10 -1.26 -1.53
CA ALA A 40 -3.57 -2.06 -2.64
C ALA A 40 -2.99 -1.18 -3.75
N GLY A 41 -3.66 -0.08 -4.11
CA GLY A 41 -3.17 0.88 -5.11
C GLY A 41 -1.86 1.55 -4.69
N VAL A 42 -1.79 2.03 -3.45
CA VAL A 42 -0.58 2.65 -2.90
C VAL A 42 0.57 1.64 -2.83
N MET A 43 0.28 0.40 -2.45
CA MET A 43 1.27 -0.67 -2.40
C MET A 43 1.81 -1.03 -3.78
N PHE A 44 0.92 -1.10 -4.79
CA PHE A 44 1.26 -1.33 -6.19
C PHE A 44 2.17 -0.23 -6.73
N ILE A 45 1.81 1.04 -6.57
CA ILE A 45 2.62 2.19 -7.00
C ILE A 45 4.00 2.17 -6.33
N GLY A 46 4.05 1.93 -5.01
CA GLY A 46 5.31 1.79 -4.27
C GLY A 46 6.23 0.70 -4.83
N SER A 47 5.65 -0.46 -5.18
CA SER A 47 6.40 -1.57 -5.77
C SER A 47 6.92 -1.25 -7.18
N MET A 48 6.13 -0.56 -8.00
CA MET A 48 6.55 -0.11 -9.33
C MET A 48 7.71 0.89 -9.26
N ILE A 49 7.62 1.89 -8.38
CA ILE A 49 8.70 2.87 -8.17
C ILE A 49 9.98 2.16 -7.69
N ARG A 50 9.84 1.15 -6.82
CA ARG A 50 10.97 0.36 -6.34
C ARG A 50 11.61 -0.42 -7.50
N ASN A 51 10.81 -1.10 -8.32
CA ASN A 51 11.29 -1.89 -9.45
C ASN A 51 11.98 -1.01 -10.50
N LEU A 52 11.38 0.12 -10.87
CA LEU A 52 12.00 1.10 -11.77
C LEU A 52 13.32 1.65 -11.20
N GLY A 53 13.36 1.92 -9.89
CA GLY A 53 14.58 2.36 -9.22
C GLY A 53 15.70 1.31 -9.19
N ILE A 54 15.36 0.02 -9.16
CA ILE A 54 16.31 -1.09 -9.25
C ILE A 54 16.80 -1.24 -10.70
N LEU A 55 15.89 -1.25 -11.68
CA LEU A 55 16.20 -1.30 -13.10
C LEU A 55 17.16 -0.18 -13.53
N LYS A 56 16.90 1.05 -13.09
CA LYS A 56 17.79 2.20 -13.35
C LYS A 56 19.18 2.08 -12.70
N LYS A 57 19.33 1.22 -11.68
CA LYS A 57 20.63 0.96 -11.04
C LYS A 57 21.40 -0.16 -11.74
N LEU A 58 20.72 -0.98 -12.54
CA LEU A 58 21.30 -2.08 -13.32
C LEU A 58 21.71 -1.67 -14.75
N SER A 59 20.99 -0.70 -15.34
CA SER A 59 21.33 -0.06 -16.63
C SER A 59 22.35 1.05 -16.46
#